data_AF-A0A497BT27-F1
#
_entry.id   AF-A0A497BT27-F1
#
_cell.length_a   1.000
_cell.length_b   1.000
_cell.length_c   1.000
_cell.angle_alpha   90.00
_cell.angle_beta   90.00
_cell.angle_gamma   90.00
#
_symmetry.space_group_name_H-M   'P 1'
#
loop_
_entity.id
_entity.type
_entity.pdbx_description
1 polymer ?
#
loop_
_entity_poly.entity_id
_entity_poly.type
_entity_poly.pdbx_seq_one_letter_code
_entity_poly.pdbx_strand_id
1 'polypeptide(L)'
;MQLAIRHSRFVIRTFLWLTLLLLVCLTASSVVVTHQARTRGLPDEFPPPVTGADVPILGVNVALEQYDDEELDAALARIADGGFVWVRQSFYVGAWSSRPYDWAASDRILAALARYPQLRLVAVLDDNPPHPPADPGRFAAFAGEFAARYGVQVDYYQIWDEPNLSNHWGGGPVNPSAYADLLA
;
A
#
# COMPACT_ATOMS: atom_id res chain seq x y z
N MET A 1 8.28 65.67 -33.06
CA MET A 1 8.61 65.34 -31.65
C MET A 1 7.45 64.72 -30.87
N GLN A 2 6.22 65.27 -30.89
CA GLN A 2 5.08 64.72 -30.12
C GLN A 2 4.60 63.31 -30.55
N LEU A 3 4.71 62.94 -31.83
CA LEU A 3 4.27 61.63 -32.33
C LEU A 3 5.13 60.45 -31.79
N ALA A 4 6.45 60.65 -31.74
CA ALA A 4 7.41 59.66 -31.22
C ALA A 4 7.22 59.41 -29.71
N ILE A 5 6.88 60.46 -28.95
CA ILE A 5 6.59 60.38 -27.51
C ILE A 5 5.29 59.60 -27.26
N ARG A 6 4.27 59.77 -28.11
CA ARG A 6 2.99 59.04 -28.00
C ARG A 6 3.15 57.55 -28.34
N HIS A 7 3.96 57.22 -29.35
CA HIS A 7 4.28 55.84 -29.70
C HIS A 7 5.09 55.13 -28.60
N SER A 8 6.12 55.80 -28.05
CA SER A 8 6.91 55.28 -26.92
C SER A 8 6.04 55.01 -25.68
N ARG A 9 5.12 55.93 -25.35
CA ARG A 9 4.16 55.73 -24.24
C ARG A 9 3.18 54.58 -24.47
N PHE A 10 2.78 54.32 -25.72
CA PHE A 10 1.93 53.18 -26.06
C PHE A 10 2.68 51.86 -25.87
N VAL A 11 3.91 51.75 -26.40
CA VAL A 11 4.74 50.54 -26.25
C VAL A 11 5.06 50.24 -24.79
N ILE A 12 5.42 51.26 -24.01
CA ILE A 12 5.69 51.09 -22.57
C ILE A 12 4.43 50.61 -21.84
N ARG A 13 3.25 51.16 -22.13
CA ARG A 13 1.99 50.73 -21.53
C ARG A 13 1.65 49.29 -21.89
N THR A 14 1.77 48.92 -23.16
CA THR A 14 1.54 47.55 -23.62
C THR A 14 2.50 46.57 -22.95
N PHE A 15 3.79 46.92 -22.85
CA PHE A 15 4.78 46.12 -22.15
C PHE A 15 4.42 45.94 -20.67
N LEU A 16 4.06 47.02 -19.97
CA LEU A 16 3.64 46.97 -18.57
C LEU A 16 2.40 46.09 -18.35
N TRP A 17 1.42 46.15 -19.26
CA TRP A 17 0.24 45.28 -19.20
C TRP A 17 0.58 43.81 -19.44
N LEU A 18 1.46 43.52 -20.39
CA LEU A 18 1.92 42.15 -20.65
C LEU A 18 2.72 41.58 -19.48
N THR A 19 3.59 42.37 -18.86
CA THR A 19 4.32 41.95 -17.66
C THR A 19 3.39 41.71 -16.47
N LEU A 20 2.37 42.56 -16.31
CA LEU A 20 1.36 42.38 -15.27
C LEU A 20 0.55 41.09 -15.50
N LEU A 21 0.12 40.85 -16.75
CA LEU A 21 -0.61 39.64 -17.12
C LEU A 21 0.24 38.39 -16.86
N LEU A 22 1.52 38.40 -17.26
CA LEU A 22 2.44 37.29 -17.00
C LEU A 22 2.60 37.03 -15.51
N LEU A 23 2.75 38.08 -14.69
CA LEU A 23 2.85 37.95 -13.24
C LEU A 23 1.60 37.28 -12.65
N VAL A 24 0.40 37.70 -13.09
CA VAL A 24 -0.87 37.11 -12.68
C VAL A 24 -0.96 35.63 -13.08
N CYS A 25 -0.56 35.28 -14.31
CA CYS A 25 -0.55 33.89 -14.76
C CYS A 25 0.42 33.03 -13.94
N LEU A 26 1.61 33.54 -13.61
CA LEU A 26 2.61 32.83 -12.81
C LEU A 26 2.16 32.65 -11.36
N THR A 27 1.57 33.67 -10.74
CA THR A 27 1.05 33.56 -9.37
C THR A 27 -0.14 32.60 -9.31
N ALA A 28 -1.08 32.69 -10.26
CA ALA A 28 -2.19 31.75 -10.35
C ALA A 28 -1.70 30.31 -10.54
N SER A 29 -0.71 30.09 -11.42
CA SER A 29 -0.11 28.78 -11.63
C SER A 29 0.57 28.25 -10.36
N SER A 30 1.32 29.10 -9.65
CA SER A 30 1.95 28.74 -8.38
C SER A 30 0.93 28.35 -7.31
N VAL A 31 -0.19 29.08 -7.22
CA VAL A 31 -1.29 28.75 -6.30
C VAL A 31 -1.91 27.41 -6.66
N VAL A 32 -2.20 27.16 -7.95
CA VAL A 32 -2.78 25.88 -8.41
C VAL A 32 -1.84 24.71 -8.12
N VAL A 33 -0.56 24.82 -8.48
CA VAL A 33 0.43 23.76 -8.25
C VAL A 33 0.60 23.50 -6.75
N THR A 34 0.70 24.55 -5.93
CA THR A 34 0.85 24.41 -4.48
C THR A 34 -0.40 23.81 -3.84
N HIS A 35 -1.59 24.20 -4.30
CA HIS A 35 -2.85 23.66 -3.84
C HIS A 35 -2.93 22.16 -4.18
N GLN A 36 -2.72 21.80 -5.45
CA GLN A 36 -2.70 20.40 -5.90
C GLN A 36 -1.68 19.56 -5.11
N ALA A 37 -0.48 20.08 -4.85
CA ALA A 37 0.53 19.38 -4.07
C ALA A 37 0.10 19.15 -2.60
N ARG A 38 -0.60 20.12 -2.00
CA ARG A 38 -1.08 20.04 -0.61
C ARG A 38 -2.36 19.22 -0.45
N THR A 39 -3.23 19.23 -1.45
CA THR A 39 -4.50 18.50 -1.42
C THR A 39 -4.42 17.14 -2.12
N ARG A 40 -3.26 16.77 -2.67
CA ARG A 40 -3.06 15.44 -3.23
C ARG A 40 -3.39 14.36 -2.19
N GLY A 41 -4.33 13.49 -2.53
CA GLY A 41 -4.78 12.40 -1.64
C GLY A 41 -5.90 12.79 -0.67
N LEU A 42 -6.36 14.05 -0.65
CA LEU A 42 -7.58 14.45 0.04
C LEU A 42 -8.76 14.38 -0.94
N PRO A 43 -9.76 13.51 -0.70
CA PRO A 43 -10.99 13.54 -1.49
C PRO A 43 -11.76 14.84 -1.21
N ASP A 44 -12.45 15.36 -2.23
CA ASP A 44 -13.28 16.58 -2.13
C ASP A 44 -14.54 16.36 -1.26
N GLU A 45 -14.93 15.10 -1.07
CA GLU A 45 -16.11 14.69 -0.31
C GLU A 45 -15.71 13.83 0.89
N PHE A 46 -16.62 13.72 1.87
CA PHE A 46 -16.45 12.74 2.94
C PHE A 46 -16.32 11.34 2.32
N PRO A 47 -15.40 10.51 2.82
CA PRO A 47 -15.29 9.15 2.33
C PRO A 47 -16.64 8.44 2.49
N PRO A 48 -17.07 7.66 1.50
CA PRO A 48 -18.27 6.86 1.64
C PRO A 48 -18.14 5.94 2.86
N PRO A 49 -19.25 5.52 3.48
CA PRO A 49 -19.22 4.54 4.55
C PRO A 49 -18.37 3.34 4.13
N VAL A 50 -17.34 3.04 4.93
CA VAL A 50 -16.44 1.93 4.64
C VAL A 50 -17.20 0.63 4.91
N THR A 51 -17.34 -0.20 3.88
CA THR A 51 -17.92 -1.55 4.03
C THR A 51 -17.13 -2.32 5.09
N GLY A 52 -17.83 -2.88 6.09
CA GLY A 52 -17.19 -3.61 7.19
C GLY A 52 -16.71 -2.76 8.37
N ALA A 53 -17.06 -1.47 8.42
CA ALA A 53 -16.80 -0.61 9.60
C ALA A 53 -17.59 -1.04 10.86
N ASP A 54 -18.57 -1.93 10.71
CA ASP A 54 -19.36 -2.57 11.76
C ASP A 54 -18.72 -3.86 12.31
N VAL A 55 -17.65 -4.36 11.67
CA VAL A 55 -16.96 -5.57 12.10
C VAL A 55 -16.19 -5.28 13.39
N PRO A 56 -16.25 -6.15 14.41
CA PRO A 56 -15.51 -5.96 15.66
C PRO A 56 -14.02 -5.70 15.41
N ILE A 57 -13.48 -4.71 16.12
CA ILE A 57 -12.13 -4.15 15.89
C ILE A 57 -11.02 -5.09 16.39
N LEU A 58 -11.34 -6.04 17.28
CA LEU A 58 -10.31 -6.85 17.94
C LEU A 58 -9.58 -7.74 16.94
N GLY A 59 -8.29 -7.44 16.77
CA GLY A 59 -7.37 -8.18 15.94
C GLY A 59 -6.08 -8.52 16.66
N VAL A 60 -5.40 -9.57 16.20
CA VAL A 60 -4.14 -10.04 16.77
C VAL A 60 -3.15 -10.41 15.68
N ASN A 61 -1.87 -10.07 15.89
CA ASN A 61 -0.77 -10.55 15.06
C ASN A 61 -0.39 -11.96 15.52
N VAL A 62 -0.20 -12.87 14.57
CA VAL A 62 0.13 -14.27 14.82
C VAL A 62 1.31 -14.70 13.97
N ALA A 63 1.98 -15.76 14.43
CA ALA A 63 2.99 -16.49 13.67
C ALA A 63 2.61 -17.97 13.73
N LEU A 64 1.53 -18.35 13.06
CA LEU A 64 0.93 -19.69 13.12
C LEU A 64 1.84 -20.74 12.47
N GLU A 65 2.72 -20.33 11.57
CA GLU A 65 3.67 -21.21 10.88
C GLU A 65 4.62 -21.94 11.84
N GLN A 66 4.85 -21.40 13.04
CA GLN A 66 5.76 -21.96 14.04
C GLN A 66 5.19 -23.19 14.78
N TYR A 67 3.88 -23.37 14.76
CA TYR A 67 3.17 -24.39 15.54
C TYR A 67 2.95 -25.66 14.73
N ASP A 68 2.89 -26.82 15.39
CA ASP A 68 2.32 -28.01 14.77
C ASP A 68 0.77 -27.91 14.66
N ASP A 69 0.10 -28.98 14.23
CA ASP A 69 -1.34 -28.95 13.96
C ASP A 69 -2.20 -28.84 15.23
N GLU A 70 -1.75 -29.42 16.34
CA GLU A 70 -2.48 -29.39 17.61
C GLU A 70 -2.29 -28.02 18.28
N GLU A 71 -1.07 -27.53 18.32
CA GLU A 71 -0.74 -26.21 18.86
C GLU A 71 -1.39 -25.09 18.04
N LEU A 72 -1.44 -25.23 16.72
CA LEU A 72 -2.08 -24.26 15.83
C LEU A 72 -3.59 -24.20 16.07
N ASP A 73 -4.26 -25.35 16.22
CA ASP A 73 -5.69 -25.39 16.53
C ASP A 73 -5.98 -24.78 17.91
N ALA A 74 -5.17 -25.13 18.91
CA ALA A 74 -5.29 -24.57 20.26
C ALA A 74 -5.09 -23.04 20.27
N ALA A 75 -4.14 -22.52 19.48
CA ALA A 75 -3.93 -21.09 19.34
C ALA A 75 -5.14 -20.38 18.72
N LEU A 76 -5.70 -20.94 17.63
CA LEU A 76 -6.89 -20.39 16.97
C LEU A 76 -8.13 -20.46 17.87
N ALA A 77 -8.34 -21.57 18.57
CA ALA A 77 -9.42 -21.71 19.56
C ALA A 77 -9.33 -20.63 20.63
N ARG A 78 -8.13 -20.40 21.18
CA ARG A 78 -7.92 -19.36 22.21
C ARG A 78 -8.20 -17.95 21.68
N ILE A 79 -7.81 -17.66 20.44
CA ILE A 79 -8.07 -16.37 19.79
C ILE A 79 -9.59 -16.17 19.63
N ALA A 80 -10.28 -17.19 19.12
CA ALA A 80 -11.73 -17.18 18.94
C ALA A 80 -12.49 -17.03 20.27
N ASP A 81 -12.13 -17.81 21.28
CA ASP A 81 -12.75 -17.76 22.61
C ASP A 81 -12.49 -16.42 23.32
N GLY A 82 -11.36 -15.76 23.00
CA GLY A 82 -11.03 -14.41 23.43
C GLY A 82 -11.88 -13.30 22.78
N GLY A 83 -12.74 -13.64 21.82
CA GLY A 83 -13.59 -12.69 21.12
C GLY A 83 -12.87 -11.87 20.04
N PHE A 84 -11.68 -12.29 19.62
CA PHE A 84 -11.00 -11.68 18.47
C PHE A 84 -11.68 -12.11 17.17
N VAL A 85 -11.66 -11.21 16.19
CA VAL A 85 -12.21 -11.44 14.85
C VAL A 85 -11.11 -11.41 13.81
N TRP A 86 -10.08 -10.58 13.97
CA TRP A 86 -9.03 -10.45 12.97
C TRP A 86 -7.76 -11.18 13.37
N VAL A 87 -7.20 -11.94 12.44
CA VAL A 87 -5.87 -12.53 12.55
C VAL A 87 -4.98 -12.00 11.44
N ARG A 88 -3.84 -11.42 11.82
CA ARG A 88 -2.83 -10.94 10.86
C ARG A 88 -1.66 -11.94 10.84
N GLN A 89 -1.49 -12.60 9.70
CA GLN A 89 -0.50 -13.66 9.49
C GLN A 89 0.35 -13.33 8.26
N SER A 90 1.67 -13.48 8.40
CA SER A 90 2.61 -13.33 7.30
C SER A 90 2.79 -14.62 6.50
N PHE A 91 2.87 -14.49 5.18
CA PHE A 91 3.16 -15.55 4.23
C PHE A 91 4.36 -15.13 3.40
N TYR A 92 5.42 -15.93 3.46
CA TYR A 92 6.71 -15.58 2.89
C TYR A 92 6.88 -16.17 1.50
N VAL A 93 7.29 -15.35 0.54
CA VAL A 93 7.60 -15.76 -0.85
C VAL A 93 8.71 -16.83 -0.85
N GLY A 94 9.69 -16.70 0.06
CA GLY A 94 10.84 -17.60 0.14
C GLY A 94 11.93 -17.22 -0.87
N ALA A 95 12.33 -15.94 -0.83
CA ALA A 95 13.49 -15.31 -1.45
C ALA A 95 14.06 -16.04 -2.68
N TRP A 96 13.36 -15.88 -3.81
CA TRP A 96 13.93 -15.97 -5.16
C TRP A 96 14.39 -17.36 -5.64
N SER A 97 13.90 -18.45 -5.05
CA SER A 97 14.22 -19.80 -5.53
C SER A 97 13.60 -20.07 -6.92
N SER A 98 14.32 -20.74 -7.81
CA SER A 98 13.86 -21.16 -9.15
C SER A 98 12.88 -22.34 -9.13
N ARG A 99 12.29 -22.64 -7.97
CA ARG A 99 11.38 -23.76 -7.74
C ARG A 99 9.95 -23.23 -7.58
N PRO A 100 8.92 -24.06 -7.83
CA PRO A 100 7.57 -23.71 -7.46
C PRO A 100 7.50 -23.35 -5.97
N TYR A 101 6.64 -22.38 -5.63
CA TYR A 101 6.43 -21.95 -4.25
C TYR A 101 6.04 -23.14 -3.36
N ASP A 102 6.59 -23.19 -2.14
CA ASP A 102 6.18 -24.19 -1.15
C ASP A 102 4.92 -23.71 -0.44
N TRP A 103 3.81 -24.35 -0.75
CA TRP A 103 2.49 -24.02 -0.20
C TRP A 103 2.18 -24.78 1.09
N ALA A 104 3.01 -25.72 1.55
CA ALA A 104 2.64 -26.64 2.62
C ALA A 104 2.24 -25.93 3.92
N ALA A 105 3.02 -24.93 4.35
CA ALA A 105 2.69 -24.15 5.55
C ALA A 105 1.41 -23.32 5.36
N SER A 106 1.25 -22.71 4.18
CA SER A 106 0.07 -21.91 3.85
C SER A 106 -1.19 -22.77 3.83
N ASP A 107 -1.15 -23.91 3.15
CA ASP A 107 -2.25 -24.87 3.06
C ASP A 107 -2.71 -25.32 4.46
N ARG A 108 -1.75 -25.63 5.34
CA ARG A 108 -2.01 -26.04 6.72
C ARG A 108 -2.68 -24.94 7.54
N ILE A 109 -2.15 -23.72 7.47
CA ILE A 109 -2.72 -22.56 8.18
C ILE A 109 -4.14 -22.25 7.68
N LEU A 110 -4.35 -22.21 6.37
CA LEU A 110 -5.65 -21.89 5.77
C LEU A 110 -6.69 -22.99 6.06
N ALA A 111 -6.29 -24.27 5.97
CA ALA A 111 -7.17 -25.39 6.32
C ALA A 111 -7.63 -25.33 7.79
N ALA A 112 -6.75 -24.93 8.70
CA ALA A 112 -7.10 -24.78 10.09
C ALA A 112 -7.97 -23.55 10.37
N LEU A 113 -7.66 -22.40 9.75
CA LEU A 113 -8.49 -21.19 9.83
C LEU A 113 -9.92 -21.43 9.33
N ALA A 114 -10.10 -22.27 8.30
CA ALA A 114 -11.42 -22.64 7.80
C ALA A 114 -12.33 -23.32 8.84
N ARG A 115 -11.78 -23.86 9.93
CA ARG A 115 -12.55 -24.41 11.06
C ARG A 115 -13.12 -23.33 11.99
N TYR A 116 -12.66 -22.09 11.86
CA TYR A 116 -13.04 -20.94 12.69
C TYR A 116 -13.63 -19.82 11.83
N PRO A 117 -14.87 -19.98 11.30
CA PRO A 117 -15.48 -19.03 10.37
C PRO A 117 -15.71 -17.61 10.94
N GLN A 118 -15.60 -17.44 12.25
CA GLN A 118 -15.63 -16.14 12.93
C GLN A 118 -14.32 -15.35 12.80
N LEU A 119 -13.21 -16.03 12.52
CA LEU A 119 -11.91 -15.40 12.33
C LEU A 119 -11.73 -14.99 10.87
N ARG A 120 -11.22 -13.78 10.67
CA ARG A 120 -10.96 -13.15 9.38
C ARG A 120 -9.47 -12.90 9.23
N LEU A 121 -8.92 -13.39 8.14
CA LEU A 121 -7.50 -13.31 7.86
C LEU A 121 -7.15 -12.00 7.13
N VAL A 122 -6.14 -11.30 7.64
CA VAL A 122 -5.32 -10.36 6.88
C VAL A 122 -4.03 -11.09 6.51
N ALA A 123 -3.92 -11.46 5.23
CA ALA A 123 -2.75 -12.14 4.70
C ALA A 123 -1.68 -11.11 4.33
N VAL A 124 -0.58 -11.10 5.08
CA VAL A 124 0.58 -10.24 4.77
C VAL A 124 1.50 -11.00 3.84
N LEU A 125 1.63 -10.53 2.61
CA LEU A 125 2.53 -11.12 1.63
C LEU A 125 3.87 -10.39 1.75
N ASP A 126 4.89 -11.10 2.20
CA ASP A 126 6.21 -10.55 2.51
C ASP A 126 7.31 -11.55 2.13
N ASP A 127 8.56 -11.25 2.47
CA ASP A 127 9.67 -12.18 2.34
C ASP A 127 10.42 -12.37 3.66
N ASN A 128 11.09 -13.52 3.81
CA ASN A 128 11.93 -13.79 4.97
C ASN A 128 13.23 -14.48 4.51
N PRO A 129 14.39 -13.80 4.62
CA PRO A 129 14.57 -12.43 5.12
C PRO A 129 13.90 -11.37 4.22
N PRO A 130 13.52 -10.19 4.74
CA PRO A 130 12.70 -9.18 4.05
C PRO A 130 13.52 -8.38 3.03
N HIS A 131 13.89 -9.06 1.94
CA HIS A 131 14.62 -8.48 0.82
C HIS A 131 13.64 -8.20 -0.31
N PRO A 132 13.43 -6.93 -0.69
CA PRO A 132 12.49 -6.61 -1.76
C PRO A 132 12.95 -7.22 -3.09
N PRO A 133 12.01 -7.64 -3.96
CA PRO A 133 12.33 -8.09 -5.31
C PRO A 133 13.18 -7.09 -6.07
N ALA A 134 14.20 -7.61 -6.76
CA ALA A 134 14.85 -6.84 -7.84
C ALA A 134 13.90 -6.63 -9.04
N ASP A 135 12.96 -7.56 -9.25
CA ASP A 135 11.91 -7.49 -10.27
C ASP A 135 10.54 -7.59 -9.59
N PRO A 136 9.77 -6.49 -9.50
CA PRO A 136 8.45 -6.49 -8.84
C PRO A 136 7.47 -7.47 -9.51
N GLY A 137 7.67 -7.80 -10.79
CA GLY A 137 6.85 -8.78 -11.50
C GLY A 137 6.89 -10.18 -10.88
N ARG A 138 7.99 -10.55 -10.20
CA ARG A 138 8.07 -11.84 -9.48
C ARG A 138 7.20 -11.87 -8.23
N PHE A 139 7.13 -10.76 -7.52
CA PHE A 139 6.27 -10.64 -6.35
C PHE A 139 4.80 -10.58 -6.79
N ALA A 140 4.49 -9.85 -7.87
CA ALA A 140 3.16 -9.85 -8.47
C ALA A 140 2.72 -11.25 -8.91
N ALA A 141 3.63 -12.06 -9.47
CA ALA A 141 3.34 -13.45 -9.83
C ALA A 141 3.02 -14.31 -8.59
N PHE A 142 3.83 -14.22 -7.53
CA PHE A 142 3.54 -14.89 -6.26
C PHE A 142 2.18 -14.47 -5.69
N ALA A 143 1.92 -13.17 -5.59
CA ALA A 143 0.67 -12.64 -5.06
C ALA A 143 -0.53 -13.10 -5.90
N GLY A 144 -0.37 -13.14 -7.23
CA GLY A 144 -1.37 -13.66 -8.16
C GLY A 144 -1.65 -15.15 -7.95
N GLU A 145 -0.62 -15.98 -7.81
CA GLU A 145 -0.79 -17.41 -7.52
C GLU A 145 -1.39 -17.66 -6.13
N PHE A 146 -0.96 -16.91 -5.11
CA PHE A 146 -1.52 -16.97 -3.77
C PHE A 146 -3.02 -16.64 -3.81
N ALA A 147 -3.39 -15.52 -4.43
CA ALA A 147 -4.79 -15.09 -4.53
C ALA A 147 -5.63 -16.07 -5.37
N ALA A 148 -5.09 -16.63 -6.46
CA ALA A 148 -5.77 -17.65 -7.24
C ALA A 148 -6.03 -18.92 -6.42
N ARG A 149 -5.08 -19.29 -5.54
CA ARG A 149 -5.19 -20.50 -4.71
C ARG A 149 -6.12 -20.31 -3.50
N TYR A 150 -6.03 -19.18 -2.81
CA TYR A 150 -6.69 -18.96 -1.51
C TYR A 150 -7.77 -17.88 -1.53
N GLY A 151 -8.07 -17.25 -2.67
CA GLY A 151 -9.01 -16.14 -2.76
C GLY A 151 -10.47 -16.45 -2.41
N VAL A 152 -10.83 -17.72 -2.24
CA VAL A 152 -12.13 -18.13 -1.67
C VAL A 152 -12.18 -17.95 -0.15
N GLN A 153 -11.02 -18.00 0.52
CA GLN A 153 -10.88 -17.93 1.98
C GLN A 153 -10.27 -16.59 2.45
N VAL A 154 -9.59 -15.86 1.56
CA VAL A 154 -8.84 -14.65 1.91
C VAL A 154 -9.39 -13.45 1.16
N ASP A 155 -9.97 -12.53 1.94
CA ASP A 155 -10.53 -11.27 1.44
C ASP A 155 -9.55 -10.09 1.53
N TYR A 156 -8.58 -10.14 2.45
CA TYR A 156 -7.70 -9.00 2.77
C TYR A 156 -6.23 -9.36 2.61
N TYR A 157 -5.55 -8.60 1.75
CA TYR A 157 -4.13 -8.76 1.44
C TYR A 157 -3.37 -7.49 1.83
N GLN A 158 -2.29 -7.65 2.58
CA GLN A 158 -1.30 -6.61 2.82
C GLN A 158 -0.08 -6.92 1.95
N ILE A 159 0.42 -5.92 1.22
CA ILE A 159 1.60 -6.03 0.38
C ILE A 159 2.80 -5.46 1.12
N TRP A 160 3.74 -6.33 1.47
CA TRP A 160 4.94 -6.04 2.24
C TRP A 160 4.67 -5.57 3.68
N ASP A 161 5.70 -5.60 4.52
CA ASP A 161 5.66 -5.02 5.87
C ASP A 161 6.78 -4.02 6.11
N GLU A 162 6.43 -2.89 6.74
CA GLU A 162 7.36 -1.84 7.19
C GLU A 162 8.45 -1.42 6.16
N PRO A 163 8.12 -1.12 4.88
CA PRO A 163 9.11 -0.82 3.83
C PRO A 163 9.93 0.46 4.09
N ASN A 164 9.54 1.25 5.08
CA ASN A 164 10.25 2.43 5.55
C ASN A 164 11.37 2.11 6.57
N LEU A 165 11.56 0.85 6.97
CA LEU A 165 12.65 0.40 7.82
C LEU A 165 13.71 -0.31 6.97
N SER A 166 14.97 0.08 7.11
CA SER A 166 16.09 -0.47 6.31
C SER A 166 16.21 -2.00 6.47
N ASN A 167 16.04 -2.52 7.69
CA ASN A 167 16.09 -3.95 7.98
C ASN A 167 14.87 -4.72 7.45
N HIS A 168 13.79 -4.04 7.04
CA HIS A 168 12.63 -4.61 6.35
C HIS A 168 12.66 -4.30 4.83
N TRP A 169 13.78 -3.77 4.34
CA TRP A 169 14.00 -3.44 2.94
C TRP A 169 15.41 -3.84 2.49
N GLY A 170 15.81 -5.08 2.82
CA GLY A 170 17.08 -5.68 2.39
C GLY A 170 18.35 -5.12 3.05
N GLY A 171 18.24 -4.35 4.13
CA GLY A 171 19.35 -3.76 4.89
C GLY A 171 19.96 -2.51 4.26
N GLY A 172 19.54 -2.13 3.05
CA GLY A 172 20.03 -0.96 2.33
C GLY A 172 19.21 0.32 2.59
N PRO A 173 19.43 1.38 1.80
CA PRO A 173 18.57 2.55 1.80
C PRO A 173 17.13 2.19 1.42
N VAL A 174 16.17 2.68 2.20
CA VAL A 174 14.74 2.54 1.88
C VAL A 174 14.43 3.26 0.57
N ASN A 175 13.53 2.71 -0.24
CA ASN A 175 13.22 3.23 -1.57
C ASN A 175 11.70 3.32 -1.79
N PRO A 176 11.09 4.49 -1.53
CA PRO A 176 9.66 4.70 -1.71
C PRO A 176 9.16 4.44 -3.13
N SER A 177 9.97 4.75 -4.15
CA SER A 177 9.59 4.51 -5.55
C SER A 177 9.56 3.02 -5.86
N ALA A 178 10.54 2.24 -5.37
CA ALA A 178 10.53 0.79 -5.56
C ALA A 178 9.36 0.11 -4.83
N TYR A 179 8.97 0.61 -3.66
CA TYR A 179 7.74 0.14 -3.00
C TYR A 179 6.48 0.54 -3.78
N ALA A 180 6.43 1.73 -4.38
CA ALA A 180 5.32 2.11 -5.25
C ALA A 180 5.24 1.22 -6.50
N ASP A 181 6.38 0.84 -7.09
CA ASP A 181 6.43 -0.09 -8.22
C ASP A 181 5.97 -1.51 -7.84
N LEU A 182 6.16 -1.91 -6.58
CA LEU A 182 5.64 -3.18 -6.05
C LEU A 182 4.10 -3.19 -5.92
N LEU A 183 3.50 -2.01 -5.68
CA LEU A 183 2.06 -1.82 -5.48
C LEU A 183 1.28 -1.56 -6.77
N ALA A 184 1.97 -1.25 -7.88
CA ALA A 184 1.39 -0.82 -9.15
C ALA A 184 0.83 -1.99 -9.98
#